data_AF-A0A137NVW7-F1
#
_entry.id   AF-A0A137NVW7-F1
#
_cell.length_a   1.000
_cell.length_b   1.000
_cell.length_c   1.000
_cell.angle_alpha   90.00
_cell.angle_beta   90.00
_cell.angle_gamma   90.00
#
_symmetry.space_group_name_H-M   'P 1'
#
loop_
_entity.id
_entity.type
_entity.pdbx_description
1 polymer ?
#
loop_
_entity_poly.entity_id
_entity_poly.type
_entity_poly.pdbx_seq_one_letter_code
_entity_poly.pdbx_strand_id
1 'polypeptide(L)'
;MSSTDSSKIESLQVKYYCKPNNCRSTILNKSVGQFKLIKLPNNWPTNIPVNTNENGEVTAVEVASMMDFDNVGVSKPIEGQSAEYRLLTCADCDQGPIGYLIYPKGPAFLFSDLCKIVE
;
A
#
# COMPACT_ATOMS: atom_id res chain seq x y z
N MET A 1 29.41 8.61 -26.40
CA MET A 1 28.38 9.20 -25.50
C MET A 1 27.02 9.10 -26.19
N SER A 2 26.16 8.22 -25.70
CA SER A 2 24.69 8.14 -25.89
C SER A 2 24.27 6.84 -25.21
N SER A 3 23.92 6.87 -23.92
CA SER A 3 22.58 7.12 -23.38
C SER A 3 21.59 6.02 -23.75
N THR A 4 21.40 5.04 -22.86
CA THR A 4 20.06 4.52 -22.54
C THR A 4 20.08 3.92 -21.13
N ASP A 5 19.94 4.79 -20.15
CA ASP A 5 19.45 4.44 -18.82
C ASP A 5 17.93 4.34 -18.94
N SER A 6 17.43 3.11 -19.00
CA SER A 6 16.00 2.81 -18.92
C SER A 6 15.87 1.67 -17.93
N SER A 7 15.97 2.03 -16.65
CA SER A 7 15.35 1.25 -15.58
C SER A 7 13.89 1.01 -15.99
N LYS A 8 13.59 -0.17 -16.55
CA LYS A 8 12.23 -0.58 -16.89
C LYS A 8 11.42 -0.48 -15.62
N ILE A 9 10.62 0.59 -15.50
CA ILE A 9 9.55 0.65 -14.52
C ILE A 9 8.57 -0.44 -14.94
N GLU A 10 8.70 -1.61 -14.33
CA GLU A 10 7.77 -2.71 -14.55
C GLU A 10 6.44 -2.28 -13.95
N SER A 11 5.60 -1.70 -14.80
CA SER A 11 4.26 -1.25 -14.43
C SER A 11 3.48 -2.43 -13.85
N LEU A 12 2.75 -2.18 -12.77
CA LEU A 12 1.95 -3.19 -12.11
C LEU A 12 0.99 -3.86 -13.11
N GLN A 13 1.18 -5.14 -13.48
CA GLN A 13 0.28 -5.81 -14.44
C GLN A 13 -0.92 -6.50 -13.77
N VAL A 14 -1.03 -6.37 -12.44
CA VAL A 14 -2.00 -7.08 -11.62
C VAL A 14 -3.01 -6.12 -10.98
N LYS A 15 -4.19 -6.65 -10.69
CA LYS A 15 -5.26 -5.93 -9.99
C LYS A 15 -5.37 -6.44 -8.54
N TYR A 16 -5.55 -5.52 -7.60
CA TYR A 16 -5.68 -5.84 -6.18
C TYR A 16 -7.12 -5.74 -5.69
N TYR A 17 -7.49 -6.70 -4.86
CA TYR A 17 -8.78 -6.77 -4.23
C TYR A 17 -8.66 -6.96 -2.71
N CYS A 18 -9.69 -6.52 -1.99
CA CYS A 18 -9.85 -6.81 -0.58
C CYS A 18 -9.95 -8.33 -0.37
N LYS A 19 -9.05 -8.87 0.47
CA LYS A 19 -8.98 -10.30 0.82
C LYS A 19 -9.94 -10.70 1.95
N PRO A 20 -10.10 -9.93 3.05
CA PRO A 20 -11.01 -10.27 4.14
C PRO A 20 -12.44 -10.64 3.71
N ASN A 21 -12.97 -11.70 4.32
CA ASN A 21 -14.36 -12.15 4.18
C ASN A 21 -14.87 -12.30 2.74
N ASN A 22 -13.97 -12.55 1.77
CA ASN A 22 -14.30 -12.61 0.35
C ASN A 22 -15.07 -11.35 -0.15
N CYS A 23 -14.72 -10.17 0.41
CA CYS A 23 -15.33 -8.88 0.08
C CYS A 23 -15.22 -8.53 -1.41
N ARG A 24 -14.08 -8.84 -2.05
CA ARG A 24 -13.83 -8.60 -3.49
C ARG A 24 -13.94 -7.12 -3.92
N SER A 25 -13.94 -6.18 -2.97
CA SER A 25 -13.78 -4.76 -3.30
C SER A 25 -12.51 -4.53 -4.10
N THR A 26 -12.59 -3.75 -5.17
CA THR A 26 -11.40 -3.39 -5.95
C THR A 26 -10.61 -2.34 -5.20
N ILE A 27 -9.36 -2.63 -4.89
CA ILE A 27 -8.48 -1.68 -4.18
C ILE A 27 -7.65 -0.87 -5.17
N LEU A 28 -6.99 -1.53 -6.12
CA LEU A 28 -6.04 -0.89 -7.03
C LEU A 28 -6.08 -1.58 -8.40
N ASN A 29 -6.24 -0.79 -9.47
CA ASN A 29 -6.24 -1.30 -10.84
C ASN A 29 -4.83 -1.61 -11.36
N LYS A 30 -4.77 -2.33 -12.49
CA LYS A 30 -3.54 -2.53 -13.25
C LYS A 30 -2.93 -1.19 -13.63
N SER A 31 -1.61 -1.17 -13.71
CA SER A 31 -0.74 -0.05 -14.09
C SER A 31 -0.75 1.13 -13.12
N VAL A 32 -1.37 0.98 -11.95
CA VAL A 32 -1.35 1.99 -10.90
C VAL A 32 -0.34 1.59 -9.83
N GLY A 33 0.73 2.37 -9.72
CA GLY A 33 1.78 2.16 -8.74
C GLY A 33 2.92 1.24 -9.18
N GLN A 34 3.87 1.03 -8.27
CA GLN A 34 5.11 0.28 -8.50
C GLN A 34 5.45 -0.58 -7.29
N PHE A 35 5.93 -1.80 -7.53
CA PHE A 35 6.46 -2.63 -6.46
C PHE A 35 7.70 -1.99 -5.85
N LYS A 36 7.72 -1.92 -4.51
CA LYS A 36 8.85 -1.45 -3.72
C LYS A 36 9.03 -2.30 -2.48
N LEU A 37 10.29 -2.43 -2.09
CA LEU A 37 10.68 -2.91 -0.78
C LEU A 37 10.82 -1.68 0.12
N ILE A 38 10.05 -1.61 1.20
CA ILE A 38 10.00 -0.44 2.09
C ILE A 38 10.27 -0.82 3.53
N LYS A 39 10.88 0.08 4.30
CA LYS A 39 10.90 -0.02 5.75
C LYS A 39 9.64 0.60 6.32
N LEU A 40 9.01 -0.09 7.26
CA LEU A 40 7.90 0.47 8.01
C LEU A 40 8.40 1.66 8.85
N PRO A 41 7.55 2.67 9.11
CA PRO A 41 7.87 3.73 10.06
C PRO A 41 8.35 3.17 11.40
N ASN A 42 9.36 3.81 12.02
CA ASN A 42 9.98 3.33 13.28
C ASN A 42 8.98 3.08 14.43
N ASN A 43 7.82 3.74 14.39
CA ASN A 43 6.77 3.67 15.38
C ASN A 43 5.55 2.87 14.88
N TRP A 44 5.70 2.01 13.87
CA TRP A 44 4.61 1.20 13.32
C TRP A 44 3.89 0.39 14.42
N PRO A 45 2.54 0.34 14.42
CA PRO A 45 1.80 -0.41 15.44
C PRO A 45 2.11 -1.92 15.42
N THR A 46 2.48 -2.47 16.58
CA THR A 46 2.83 -3.91 16.73
C THR A 46 1.65 -4.86 16.56
N ASN A 47 0.43 -4.34 16.69
CA ASN A 47 -0.82 -5.10 16.51
C ASN A 47 -1.22 -5.26 15.03
N ILE A 48 -0.47 -4.66 14.09
CA ILE A 48 -0.72 -4.80 12.66
C ILE A 48 0.25 -5.85 12.10
N PRO A 49 -0.24 -7.07 11.77
CA PRO A 49 0.62 -8.11 11.25
C PRO A 49 1.02 -7.79 9.80
N VAL A 50 2.28 -7.43 9.60
CA VAL A 50 2.88 -7.27 8.26
C VAL A 50 4.11 -8.17 8.20
N ASN A 51 4.23 -8.96 7.13
CA ASN A 51 5.39 -9.81 6.93
C ASN A 51 6.59 -8.96 6.51
N THR A 52 7.62 -8.93 7.35
CA THR A 52 8.90 -8.29 7.03
C THR A 52 9.95 -9.33 6.67
N ASN A 53 10.87 -9.00 5.77
CA ASN A 53 12.07 -9.78 5.53
C ASN A 53 13.09 -9.64 6.69
N GLU A 54 14.25 -10.28 6.58
CA GLU A 54 15.34 -10.23 7.56
C GLU A 54 15.90 -8.82 7.82
N ASN A 55 15.69 -7.88 6.89
CA ASN A 55 16.11 -6.48 7.00
C ASN A 55 15.02 -5.56 7.59
N GLY A 56 13.87 -6.12 7.99
CA GLY A 56 12.73 -5.37 8.49
C GLY A 56 11.94 -4.64 7.39
N GLU A 57 12.04 -5.11 6.15
CA GLU A 57 11.39 -4.48 5.00
C GLU A 57 10.20 -5.29 4.52
N VAL A 58 9.23 -4.60 3.92
CA VAL A 58 7.97 -5.15 3.44
C VAL A 58 7.85 -4.90 1.95
N THR A 59 7.34 -5.88 1.21
CA THR A 59 6.94 -5.69 -0.18
C THR A 59 5.60 -4.94 -0.22
N ALA A 60 5.60 -3.78 -0.87
CA ALA A 60 4.43 -2.95 -1.05
C ALA A 60 4.31 -2.45 -2.49
N VAL A 61 3.11 -2.02 -2.86
CA VAL A 61 2.90 -1.20 -4.05
C VAL A 61 2.86 0.25 -3.62
N GLU A 62 3.84 1.04 -4.05
CA GLU A 62 3.83 2.48 -3.91
C GLU A 62 2.88 3.10 -4.94
N VAL A 63 1.98 3.95 -4.47
CA VAL A 63 0.98 4.66 -5.26
C VAL A 63 1.16 6.16 -5.02
N ALA A 64 1.18 6.94 -6.10
CA ALA A 64 1.53 8.35 -6.04
C ALA A 64 0.55 9.18 -5.21
N SER A 65 -0.75 8.87 -5.31
CA SER A 65 -1.81 9.56 -4.58
C SER A 65 -2.85 8.58 -4.05
N MET A 66 -3.48 8.93 -2.92
CA MET A 66 -4.65 8.18 -2.44
C MET A 66 -5.83 8.20 -3.42
N MET A 67 -5.86 9.19 -4.33
CA MET A 67 -6.91 9.32 -5.35
C MET A 67 -6.77 8.31 -6.48
N ASP A 68 -5.64 7.60 -6.57
CA ASP A 68 -5.41 6.58 -7.59
C ASP A 68 -5.96 5.20 -7.16
N PHE A 69 -6.42 5.07 -5.92
CA PHE A 69 -7.13 3.87 -5.45
C PHE A 69 -8.61 3.93 -5.81
N ASP A 70 -9.21 2.75 -6.00
CA ASP A 70 -10.63 2.64 -6.32
C ASP A 70 -11.50 2.70 -5.04
N ASN A 71 -11.25 1.81 -4.06
CA ASN A 71 -12.11 1.67 -2.87
C ASN A 71 -11.29 1.52 -1.58
N VAL A 72 -10.69 2.63 -1.14
CA VAL A 72 -9.95 2.70 0.14
C VAL A 72 -10.59 3.68 1.12
N GLY A 73 -10.70 3.24 2.36
CA GLY A 73 -10.93 4.10 3.51
C GLY A 73 -9.60 4.59 4.08
N VAL A 74 -9.63 5.74 4.74
CA VAL A 74 -8.46 6.33 5.40
C VAL A 74 -8.77 6.55 6.87
N SER A 75 -7.91 6.04 7.76
CA SER A 75 -8.09 6.19 9.20
C SER A 75 -7.89 7.62 9.67
N LYS A 76 -8.30 7.87 10.93
CA LYS A 76 -7.78 9.00 11.70
C LYS A 76 -6.25 8.87 11.86
N PRO A 77 -5.53 9.98 12.10
CA PRO A 77 -4.13 9.90 12.49
C PRO A 77 -3.98 8.99 13.71
N ILE A 78 -2.91 8.21 13.75
CA ILE A 78 -2.66 7.34 14.90
C ILE A 78 -2.09 8.20 16.04
N GLU A 79 -2.75 8.16 17.20
CA GLU A 79 -2.32 8.91 18.38
C GLU A 79 -0.94 8.43 18.87
N GLY A 80 -0.08 9.36 19.25
CA GLY A 80 1.29 9.06 19.70
C GLY A 80 2.28 8.74 18.58
N GLN A 81 1.84 8.78 17.32
CA GLN A 81 2.70 8.67 16.15
C GLN A 81 2.83 10.03 15.47
N SER A 82 3.88 10.23 14.65
CA SER A 82 3.97 11.46 13.86
C SER A 82 2.68 11.60 13.06
N ALA A 83 2.08 12.79 13.04
CA ALA A 83 0.78 13.09 12.43
C ALA A 83 0.74 12.88 10.89
N GLU A 84 1.78 12.24 10.36
CA GLU A 84 2.18 12.16 8.97
C GLU A 84 1.75 10.86 8.33
N TYR A 85 1.19 9.89 9.05
CA TYR A 85 0.63 8.70 8.40
C TYR A 85 -0.75 8.27 8.88
N ARG A 86 -1.49 7.70 7.94
CA ARG A 86 -2.84 7.17 8.12
C ARG A 86 -2.91 5.78 7.52
N LEU A 87 -3.67 4.91 8.16
CA LEU A 87 -3.86 3.55 7.68
C LEU A 87 -4.91 3.54 6.57
N LEU A 88 -4.71 2.65 5.60
CA LEU A 88 -5.67 2.35 4.57
C LEU A 88 -6.52 1.15 4.99
N THR A 89 -7.83 1.25 4.83
CA THR A 89 -8.79 0.15 5.00
C THR A 89 -9.52 -0.11 3.68
N CYS A 90 -10.17 -1.25 3.56
CA CYS A 90 -11.14 -1.46 2.50
C CYS A 90 -12.36 -0.55 2.72
N ALA A 91 -12.82 0.18 1.71
CA ALA A 91 -13.98 1.06 1.85
C ALA A 91 -15.33 0.30 1.98
N ASP A 92 -15.42 -0.94 1.50
CA ASP A 92 -16.69 -1.69 1.50
C ASP A 92 -16.93 -2.51 2.77
N CYS A 93 -15.86 -3.01 3.41
CA CYS A 93 -15.99 -3.88 4.58
C CYS A 93 -15.29 -3.35 5.83
N ASP A 94 -14.68 -2.16 5.73
CA ASP A 94 -13.91 -1.49 6.78
C ASP A 94 -12.76 -2.33 7.39
N GLN A 95 -12.43 -3.46 6.76
CA GLN A 95 -11.34 -4.32 7.21
C GLN A 95 -10.00 -3.75 6.78
N GLY A 96 -9.03 -3.86 7.66
CA GLY A 96 -7.68 -3.41 7.43
C GLY A 96 -6.79 -3.60 8.66
N PRO A 97 -5.58 -3.04 8.61
CA PRO A 97 -5.08 -2.21 7.51
C PRO A 97 -4.68 -3.04 6.28
N ILE A 98 -4.82 -2.44 5.10
CA ILE A 98 -4.32 -2.98 3.83
C ILE A 98 -3.10 -2.20 3.31
N GLY A 99 -2.75 -1.10 3.97
CA GLY A 99 -1.67 -0.20 3.60
C GLY A 99 -1.59 1.01 4.51
N TYR A 100 -0.77 1.99 4.15
CA TYR A 100 -0.72 3.30 4.79
C TYR A 100 -0.39 4.40 3.77
N LEU A 101 -0.71 5.65 4.11
CA LEU A 101 -0.31 6.81 3.31
C LEU A 101 0.44 7.83 4.15
N ILE A 102 1.33 8.57 3.50
CA ILE A 102 2.02 9.71 4.10
C ILE A 102 1.22 10.99 3.81
N TYR A 103 0.64 11.59 4.84
CA TYR A 103 -0.21 12.77 4.74
C TYR A 103 0.61 14.06 4.95
N PRO A 104 0.29 15.19 4.27
CA PRO A 104 -0.78 15.40 3.29
C PRO A 104 -0.42 15.14 1.83
N LYS A 105 0.87 14.98 1.51
CA LYS A 105 1.37 15.01 0.12
C LYS A 105 2.35 13.89 -0.21
N GLY A 106 2.48 12.89 0.65
CA GLY A 106 3.37 11.77 0.40
C GLY A 106 2.66 10.61 -0.31
N PRO A 107 3.44 9.62 -0.76
CA PRO A 107 2.89 8.44 -1.41
C PRO A 107 2.07 7.59 -0.44
N ALA A 108 1.28 6.71 -1.02
CA ALA A 108 0.62 5.62 -0.34
C ALA A 108 1.30 4.30 -0.64
N PHE A 109 1.24 3.37 0.29
CA PHE A 109 1.83 2.04 0.19
C PHE A 109 0.76 1.01 0.49
N LEU A 110 0.48 0.15 -0.49
CA LEU A 110 -0.42 -0.99 -0.36
C LEU A 110 0.39 -2.25 -0.05
N PHE A 111 0.08 -2.96 1.03
CA PHE A 111 0.77 -4.20 1.37
C PHE A 111 0.27 -5.33 0.47
N SER A 112 1.17 -5.89 -0.34
CA SER A 112 0.82 -6.92 -1.33
C SER A 112 0.18 -8.15 -0.69
N ASP A 113 0.67 -8.57 0.47
CA ASP A 113 0.27 -9.80 1.17
C ASP A 113 -1.12 -9.71 1.82
N LEU A 114 -1.57 -8.49 2.09
CA LEU A 114 -2.86 -8.22 2.75
C LEU A 114 -4.00 -8.06 1.74
N CYS A 115 -3.66 -7.97 0.45
CA CYS A 115 -4.62 -7.92 -0.64
C CYS A 115 -4.54 -9.18 -1.50
N LYS A 116 -5.60 -9.47 -2.26
CA LYS A 116 -5.62 -10.57 -3.21
C LYS A 116 -5.24 -10.06 -4.61
N ILE A 117 -4.28 -10.74 -5.23
CA ILE A 117 -3.91 -10.55 -6.63
C ILE A 117 -4.80 -11.45 -7.50
N VAL A 118 -5.26 -10.91 -8.64
CA VAL A 118 -5.89 -11.70 -9.71
C VAL A 118 -5.08 -11.47 -10.99
N GLU A 119 -4.53 -12.55 -11.52
CA GLU A 119 -3.79 -12.62 -12.80
C GLU A 119 -4.76 -12.52 -14.00
#